data_AF-A0A4R6BNN4-F1
#
_entry.id   AF-A0A4R6BNN4-F1
#
_cell.length_a   1.000
_cell.length_b   1.000
_cell.length_c   1.000
_cell.angle_alpha   90.00
_cell.angle_beta   90.00
_cell.angle_gamma   90.00
#
_symmetry.space_group_name_H-M   'P 1'
#
loop_
_entity.id
_entity.type
_entity.pdbx_description
1 polymer ?
#
loop_
_entity_poly.entity_id
_entity_poly.type
_entity_poly.pdbx_seq_one_letter_code
_entity_poly.pdbx_strand_id
1 'polypeptide(L)' 'MKTQVVIKKSVIGWFNLYKKGKLIANLPPETMKELLPDFTGGYLTCCEMDLSLINKLPEVQ' A
#
# COMPACT_ATOMS: atom_id res chain seq x y z
N MET A 1 6.08 12.53 5.64
CA MET A 1 5.16 12.64 6.80
C MET A 1 4.40 11.33 6.90
N LYS A 2 4.51 10.61 8.02
CA LYS A 2 3.81 9.34 8.19
C LYS A 2 2.31 9.56 8.37
N THR A 3 1.51 8.65 7.84
CA THR A 3 0.06 8.68 7.91
C THR A 3 -0.46 7.26 8.06
N GLN A 4 -1.52 7.09 8.86
CA GLN A 4 -2.21 5.83 8.97
C GLN A 4 -2.88 5.46 7.63
N VAL A 5 -2.58 4.26 7.16
CA VAL A 5 -3.20 3.63 6.00
C VAL A 5 -3.79 2.28 6.36
N VAL A 6 -4.84 1.92 5.64
CA VAL A 6 -5.40 0.57 5.64
C VAL A 6 -4.97 -0.12 4.36
N ILE A 7 -4.37 -1.29 4.48
CA ILE A 7 -3.91 -2.10 3.37
C ILE A 7 -4.82 -3.31 3.24
N LYS A 8 -5.36 -3.53 2.04
CA LYS A 8 -6.18 -4.70 1.71
C LYS A 8 -5.52 -5.51 0.62
N LYS A 9 -5.33 -6.81 0.85
CA LYS A 9 -4.87 -7.72 -0.19
C LYS A 9 -6.05 -8.17 -1.05
N SER A 10 -5.97 -7.96 -2.36
CA SER A 10 -6.98 -8.43 -3.31
C SER A 10 -6.84 -9.94 -3.55
N VAL A 11 -7.87 -10.55 -4.13
CA VAL A 11 -7.87 -11.98 -4.48
C VAL A 11 -6.79 -12.33 -5.50
N ILE A 12 -6.39 -11.37 -6.35
CA ILE A 12 -5.30 -11.51 -7.31
C ILE A 12 -3.92 -11.16 -6.72
N GLY A 13 -3.84 -10.93 -5.40
CA GLY A 13 -2.59 -10.73 -4.68
C GLY A 13 -2.05 -9.29 -4.60
N TRP A 14 -2.72 -8.32 -5.24
CA TRP A 14 -2.35 -6.90 -5.18
C TRP A 14 -2.76 -6.24 -3.87
N PHE A 15 -2.18 -5.08 -3.57
CA PHE A 15 -2.39 -4.34 -2.33
C PHE A 15 -3.10 -3.01 -2.59
N ASN A 16 -4.30 -2.85 -2.04
CA ASN A 16 -5.06 -1.60 -2.06
C ASN A 16 -4.76 -0.79 -0.80
N LEU A 17 -4.30 0.45 -0.97
CA LEU A 17 -4.02 1.35 0.13
C LEU A 17 -5.16 2.35 0.27
N TYR A 18 -5.69 2.48 1.49
CA TYR A 18 -6.75 3.42 1.81
C TYR A 18 -6.29 4.41 2.87
N LYS A 19 -6.61 5.69 2.66
CA LYS A 19 -6.45 6.76 3.65
C LYS A 19 -7.82 7.35 3.95
N LYS A 20 -8.23 7.33 5.23
CA LYS A 20 -9.55 7.83 5.66
C LYS A 20 -10.71 7.27 4.81
N GLY A 21 -10.65 5.97 4.48
CA GLY A 21 -11.66 5.28 3.68
C GLY A 21 -11.57 5.48 2.16
N LYS A 22 -10.68 6.36 1.66
CA LYS A 22 -10.49 6.58 0.22
C LYS A 22 -9.32 5.76 -0.32
N LEU A 23 -9.51 5.08 -1.45
CA LEU A 23 -8.43 4.40 -2.18
C LEU A 23 -7.43 5.47 -2.66
N ILE A 24 -6.15 5.24 -2.38
CA ILE A 24 -5.07 6.15 -2.77
C ILE A 24 -4.02 5.50 -3.66
N ALA A 25 -3.90 4.16 -3.63
CA ALA A 25 -2.99 3.42 -4.49
C ALA A 25 -3.44 1.96 -4.62
N ASN A 26 -3.11 1.36 -5.75
CA ASN A 26 -3.18 -0.07 -5.98
C ASN A 26 -1.76 -0.51 -6.40
N LEU A 27 -1.15 -1.38 -5.59
CA LEU A 27 0.26 -1.73 -5.69
C LEU A 27 0.44 -3.22 -5.95
N PRO A 28 1.30 -3.61 -6.89
CA PRO A 28 1.63 -5.01 -7.07
C PRO A 28 2.57 -5.50 -5.95
N PRO A 29 2.69 -6.83 -5.76
CA PRO A 29 3.45 -7.40 -4.65
C PRO A 29 4.92 -6.98 -4.57
N GLU A 30 5.58 -6.83 -5.71
CA GLU A 30 6.97 -6.40 -5.83
C GLU A 30 7.18 -4.99 -5.27
N THR A 31 6.34 -4.04 -5.66
CA THR A 31 6.38 -2.67 -5.16
C THR A 31 6.06 -2.61 -3.67
N MET A 32 5.12 -3.43 -3.19
CA MET A 32 4.78 -3.50 -1.78
C MET A 32 5.96 -4.01 -0.93
N LYS A 33 6.72 -5.00 -1.41
CA LYS A 33 7.93 -5.49 -0.74
C LYS A 33 9.03 -4.43 -0.66
N GLU A 34 9.18 -3.60 -1.68
CA GLU A 34 10.14 -2.49 -1.65
C GLU A 34 9.72 -1.41 -0.65
N LEU A 35 8.42 -1.08 -0.59
CA LEU A 35 7.90 -0.06 0.31
C LEU A 35 7.87 -0.50 1.77
N LEU A 36 7.54 -1.77 2.02
CA LEU A 36 7.43 -2.36 3.35
C LEU A 36 7.97 -3.81 3.32
N PRO A 37 9.30 -3.99 3.39
CA PRO A 37 9.92 -5.31 3.30
C PRO A 37 9.51 -6.26 4.44
N ASP A 38 9.22 -5.71 5.62
CA ASP A 38 8.76 -6.46 6.79
C ASP A 38 7.24 -6.70 6.79
N PHE A 39 6.53 -6.28 5.72
CA PHE A 39 5.10 -6.51 5.61
C PHE A 39 4.80 -7.96 5.28
N THR A 40 4.55 -8.74 6.33
CA THR A 40 4.07 -10.12 6.26
C THR A 40 2.54 -10.22 6.21
N GLY A 41 1.85 -9.08 6.07
CA GLY A 41 0.45 -8.88 6.43
C GLY A 41 -0.58 -9.85 5.82
N GLY A 42 -1.68 -10.01 6.55
CA GLY A 42 -2.89 -10.74 6.14
C GLY A 42 -3.80 -9.93 5.20
N TYR A 43 -5.04 -10.39 5.02
CA TYR A 43 -5.99 -9.77 4.07
C TYR A 43 -6.32 -8.29 4.36
N LEU A 44 -6.18 -7.84 5.62
CA LEU A 44 -6.45 -6.48 6.07
C LEU A 44 -5.45 -6.08 7.16
N THR A 45 -4.76 -4.95 7.01
CA THR A 45 -3.82 -4.43 8.03
C THR A 45 -3.83 -2.91 8.08
N CYS A 46 -3.66 -2.35 9.27
CA CYS A 46 -3.47 -0.92 9.49
C CYS A 46 -2.00 -0.65 9.85
N CYS A 47 -1.35 0.30 9.19
CA CYS A 47 0.02 0.69 9.51
C CYS A 47 0.25 2.19 9.25
N GLU A 48 1.35 2.72 9.78
CA GLU A 48 1.82 4.06 9.44
C GLU A 48 2.80 4.00 8.27
N MET A 49 2.53 4.78 7.22
CA MET A 49 3.34 4.81 6.00
C MET A 49 3.66 6.25 5.59
N ASP A 50 4.86 6.48 5.06
CA ASP A 50 5.16 7.74 4.36
C ASP A 50 4.66 7.68 2.92
N LEU A 51 3.56 8.39 2.66
CA LEU A 51 2.90 8.37 1.34
C LEU A 51 3.71 9.06 0.25
N SER A 52 4.75 9.84 0.59
CA SER A 52 5.64 10.41 -0.42
C SER A 52 6.41 9.35 -1.22
N LEU A 53 6.52 8.13 -0.67
CA LEU A 53 7.13 6.99 -1.36
C LEU A 53 6.25 6.48 -2.51
N ILE A 54 4.92 6.61 -2.39
CA ILE A 54 3.98 6.21 -3.44
C ILE A 54 4.05 7.16 -4.63
N ASN A 55 4.19 8.47 -4.38
CA ASN A 55 4.29 9.48 -5.44
C ASN A 55 5.57 9.36 -6.28
N LYS A 56 6.52 8.51 -5.88
CA LYS A 56 7.74 8.21 -6.63
C LYS A 56 7.59 7.01 -7.56
N LEU A 57 6.47 6.30 -7.49
CA LEU A 57 6.17 5.18 -8.36
C LEU A 57 5.73 5.72 -9.72
N PRO A 58 6.18 5.11 -10.83
CA PRO A 58 5.69 5.48 -12.15
C PRO A 58 4.17 5.30 -12.20
N GLU A 59 3.47 6.28 -12.77
CA GLU A 59 2.04 6.15 -13.03
C GLU A 59 1.81 4.92 -13.92
N VAL A 60 0.97 4.00 -13.45
CA VAL A 60 0.47 2.92 -14.31
C VAL A 60 -0.57 3.54 -15.23
N GLN A 61 -0.19 3.79 -16.48
CA GLN A 61 -1.08 4.22 -17.56
C GLN A 61 -2.08 3.13 -17.96
#